data_AF-A0A953QMY0-F1
#
_entry.id   AF-A0A953QMY0-F1
#
_cell.length_a   1.000
_cell.length_b   1.000
_cell.length_c   1.000
_cell.angle_alpha   90.00
_cell.angle_beta   90.00
_cell.angle_gamma   90.00
#
_symmetry.space_group_name_H-M   'P 1'
#
loop_
_entity.id
_entity.type
_entity.pdbx_description
1 polymer ?
#
loop_
_entity_poly.entity_id
_entity_poly.type
_entity_poly.pdbx_seq_one_letter_code
_entity_poly.pdbx_strand_id
1 'polypeptide(L)'
;MKPELQNLMEELQTAFNDSVCESDRIAAVLAEIKSVGYDVLLALEVTIGVTAVKPDAEVNETAQPVAVSANGEIQLTEDDEQFLRAMKIGVA
;
A
#
# COMPACT_ATOMS: atom_id res chain seq x y z
N MET A 1 18.65 7.21 -2.75
CA MET A 1 17.43 6.78 -3.46
C MET A 1 17.68 7.01 -4.95
N LYS A 2 17.26 6.11 -5.86
CA LYS A 2 17.43 6.37 -7.30
C LYS A 2 16.64 7.62 -7.69
N PRO A 3 17.18 8.53 -8.53
CA PRO A 3 16.50 9.78 -8.89
C PRO A 3 15.13 9.55 -9.56
N GLU A 4 15.00 8.46 -10.31
CA GLU A 4 13.73 8.05 -10.94
C GLU A 4 12.63 7.75 -9.91
N LEU A 5 12.97 7.12 -8.78
CA LEU A 5 12.00 6.82 -7.72
C LEU A 5 11.57 8.09 -6.98
N GLN A 6 12.46 9.08 -6.85
CA GLN A 6 12.10 10.37 -6.25
C GLN A 6 11.08 11.10 -7.12
N ASN A 7 11.31 11.19 -8.43
CA ASN A 7 10.35 11.82 -9.35
C ASN A 7 8.98 11.13 -9.30
N LEU A 8 8.94 9.79 -9.30
CA LEU A 8 7.69 9.04 -9.19
C LEU A 8 6.96 9.27 -7.86
N MET A 9 7.70 9.42 -6.76
CA MET A 9 7.10 9.76 -5.46
C MET A 9 6.53 11.17 -5.44
N GLU A 10 7.21 12.15 -6.05
CA GLU A 10 6.70 13.52 -6.19
C GLU A 10 5.46 13.58 -7.08
N GLU A 11 5.45 12.85 -8.19
CA GLU A 11 4.29 12.75 -9.09
C GLU A 11 3.10 12.10 -8.40
N LEU A 12 3.34 11.04 -7.61
CA LEU A 12 2.31 10.40 -6.81
C LEU A 12 1.76 11.34 -5.73
N GLN A 13 2.62 12.09 -5.04
CA GLN A 13 2.19 13.10 -4.06
C GLN A 13 1.30 14.16 -4.70
N THR A 14 1.69 14.65 -5.89
CA THR A 14 0.93 15.63 -6.65
C THR A 14 -0.43 15.08 -7.05
N ALA A 15 -0.46 13.91 -7.69
CA ALA A 15 -1.71 13.26 -8.12
C ALA A 15 -2.65 12.95 -6.95
N PHE A 16 -2.11 12.57 -5.79
CA PHE A 16 -2.90 12.35 -4.59
C PHE A 16 -3.51 13.64 -4.04
N ASN A 17 -2.72 14.72 -3.97
CA ASN A 17 -3.20 16.03 -3.54
C ASN A 17 -4.33 16.52 -4.44
N ASP A 18 -4.14 16.45 -5.76
CA ASP A 18 -5.14 16.83 -6.74
C ASP A 18 -6.41 15.98 -6.58
N SER A 19 -6.26 14.66 -6.46
CA SER A 19 -7.41 13.75 -6.28
C SER A 19 -8.21 14.03 -5.00
N VAL A 20 -7.54 14.41 -3.91
CA VAL A 20 -8.22 14.72 -2.64
C VAL A 20 -8.87 16.11 -2.70
N CYS A 21 -8.17 17.10 -3.26
CA CYS A 21 -8.66 18.47 -3.41
C CYS A 21 -9.85 18.58 -4.36
N GLU A 22 -9.86 17.80 -5.44
CA GLU A 22 -10.95 17.76 -6.43
C GLU A 22 -12.09 16.81 -6.04
N SER A 23 -11.96 16.08 -4.92
CA SER A 23 -12.99 15.13 -4.50
C SER A 23 -14.20 15.85 -3.90
N ASP A 24 -15.28 15.95 -4.69
CA ASP A 24 -16.59 16.45 -4.24
C ASP A 24 -17.09 15.71 -2.98
N ARG A 25 -16.84 14.40 -2.90
CA ARG A 25 -17.24 13.58 -1.75
C ARG A 25 -16.53 14.01 -0.47
N ILE A 26 -15.22 14.27 -0.53
CA ILE A 26 -14.44 14.72 0.62
C ILE A 26 -14.86 16.15 0.99
N ALA A 27 -15.00 17.03 0.00
CA ALA A 27 -15.44 18.41 0.21
C ALA A 27 -16.82 18.49 0.89
N ALA A 28 -17.78 17.66 0.48
CA ALA A 28 -19.12 17.61 1.08
C ALA A 28 -19.07 17.23 2.58
N VAL A 29 -18.28 16.22 2.94
CA VAL A 29 -18.12 15.80 4.34
C VAL A 29 -17.44 16.90 5.17
N LEU A 30 -16.40 17.55 4.65
CA LEU A 30 -15.73 18.66 5.34
C LEU A 30 -16.68 19.85 5.53
N ALA A 31 -17.54 20.14 4.55
CA ALA A 31 -18.55 21.20 4.64
C ALA A 31 -19.61 20.88 5.70
N GLU A 32 -20.05 19.62 5.80
CA GLU A 32 -20.98 19.18 6.84
C GLU A 32 -20.36 19.35 8.23
N ILE A 33 -19.10 18.94 8.42
CA ILE A 33 -18.39 19.14 9.70
C ILE A 33 -18.28 20.62 10.06
N LYS A 34 -17.95 21.49 9.07
CA LYS A 34 -17.93 22.95 9.25
C LYS A 34 -19.30 23.51 9.61
N SER A 35 -20.38 22.98 9.04
CA SER A 35 -21.75 23.43 9.32
C SER A 35 -22.19 23.20 10.77
N VAL A 36 -21.59 22.22 11.47
CA VAL A 36 -21.83 21.94 12.89
C VAL A 36 -21.02 22.87 13.81
N GLY A 37 -20.17 23.74 13.25
CA GLY A 37 -19.43 24.77 13.98
C GLY A 37 -17.96 24.44 14.27
N TYR A 38 -17.38 23.46 13.59
CA TYR A 38 -15.97 23.09 13.72
C TYR A 38 -15.12 23.67 12.59
N ASP A 39 -13.93 24.18 12.90
CA ASP A 39 -12.93 24.47 11.88
C ASP A 39 -12.11 23.21 11.58
N VAL A 40 -11.93 22.90 10.30
CA VAL A 40 -11.36 21.61 9.86
C VAL A 40 -10.12 21.86 9.03
N LEU A 41 -9.00 21.37 9.55
CA LEU A 41 -7.71 21.26 8.86
C LEU A 41 -7.44 19.76 8.63
N LEU A 42 -7.30 19.37 7.36
CA LEU A 42 -7.01 17.98 6.99
C LEU A 42 -5.51 17.84 6.70
N ALA A 43 -4.83 16.98 7.45
CA ALA A 43 -3.45 16.56 7.18
C ALA A 43 -3.44 15.04 6.97
N LEU A 44 -2.84 14.58 5.87
CA LEU A 44 -2.74 13.16 5.53
C LEU A 44 -1.28 12.72 5.57
N GLU A 45 -0.99 11.73 6.40
CA GLU A 45 0.26 10.98 6.35
C GLU A 45 -0.01 9.64 5.66
N VAL A 46 0.61 9.41 4.50
CA VAL A 46 0.52 8.14 3.78
C VAL A 46 1.88 7.46 3.84
N THR A 47 1.90 6.19 4.31
CA THR A 47 3.10 5.35 4.26
C THR A 47 3.04 4.47 3.01
N ILE A 48 4.05 4.57 2.14
CA ILE A 48 4.11 3.81 0.89
C ILE A 48 5.26 2.82 0.96
N GLY A 49 4.95 1.53 0.86
CA GLY A 49 5.95 0.46 0.75
C GLY A 49 6.38 0.27 -0.71
N VAL A 50 7.68 0.34 -0.98
CA VAL A 50 8.25 0.09 -2.32
C VAL A 50 9.18 -1.11 -2.25
N THR A 51 8.86 -2.18 -2.99
CA THR A 51 9.72 -3.35 -3.14
C THR A 51 10.33 -3.37 -4.53
N ALA A 52 11.66 -3.46 -4.62
CA ALA A 52 12.35 -3.51 -5.90
C ALA A 52 12.17 -4.90 -6.54
N VAL A 53 11.59 -4.94 -7.74
CA VAL A 53 11.55 -6.17 -8.55
C VAL A 53 12.96 -6.38 -9.11
N LYS A 54 13.65 -7.45 -8.69
CA LYS A 54 14.96 -7.80 -9.27
C LYS A 54 14.74 -8.25 -10.71
N PRO A 55 15.48 -7.72 -11.71
CA PRO A 55 15.35 -8.12 -13.11
C PRO A 55 15.94 -9.51 -13.43
N ASP A 56 16.11 -10.37 -12.43
CA ASP A 56 16.66 -11.73 -12.57
C ASP A 56 15.94 -12.73 -11.64
N ALA A 57 14.64 -12.53 -11.46
CA ALA A 57 13.77 -13.68 -11.31
C ALA A 57 13.24 -13.93 -12.71
N GLU A 58 13.80 -14.94 -13.38
CA GLU A 58 13.04 -15.69 -14.38
C GLU A 58 11.60 -15.75 -13.87
N VAL A 59 10.65 -15.36 -14.72
CA VAL A 59 9.26 -15.67 -14.51
C VAL A 59 9.22 -17.18 -14.35
N ASN A 60 9.27 -17.66 -13.11
CA ASN A 60 9.03 -19.04 -12.83
C ASN A 60 7.52 -19.17 -13.00
N GLU A 61 7.12 -19.42 -14.24
CA GLU A 61 5.80 -19.87 -14.68
C GLU A 61 5.41 -21.21 -14.04
N THR A 62 5.98 -21.56 -12.88
CA THR A 62 5.36 -22.44 -11.89
C THR A 62 4.73 -21.60 -10.79
N ALA A 63 3.71 -20.82 -11.14
CA ALA A 63 2.53 -20.76 -10.29
C ALA A 63 1.89 -22.16 -10.33
N GLN A 64 2.57 -23.16 -9.76
CA GLN A 64 1.87 -24.35 -9.33
C GLN A 64 0.88 -23.86 -8.29
N PRO A 65 -0.43 -24.16 -8.41
CA PRO A 65 -1.37 -23.84 -7.35
C PRO A 65 -0.79 -24.46 -6.08
N VAL A 66 -0.53 -23.63 -5.07
CA VAL A 66 -0.11 -24.08 -3.74
C VAL A 66 -1.10 -25.15 -3.35
N ALA A 67 -0.66 -26.40 -3.38
CA ALA A 67 -1.49 -27.52 -3.02
C ALA A 67 -1.80 -27.35 -1.55
N VAL A 68 -2.98 -26.80 -1.25
CA VAL A 68 -3.57 -26.85 0.08
C VAL A 68 -3.68 -28.33 0.38
N SER A 69 -2.71 -28.87 1.11
CA SER A 69 -2.85 -30.21 1.66
C SER A 69 -4.12 -30.21 2.49
N ALA A 70 -4.97 -31.22 2.31
CA ALA A 70 -6.28 -31.33 2.95
C ALA A 70 -6.25 -31.31 4.51
N ASN A 71 -5.06 -31.15 5.09
CA ASN A 71 -4.77 -31.05 6.52
C ASN A 71 -4.64 -29.61 7.03
N GLY A 72 -4.80 -28.58 6.19
CA GLY A 72 -4.77 -27.17 6.64
C GLY A 72 -3.38 -26.60 6.95
N GLU A 73 -2.31 -27.31 6.57
CA GLU A 73 -0.94 -26.82 6.69
C GLU A 73 -0.62 -25.90 5.50
N ILE A 74 -0.43 -24.62 5.79
CA ILE A 74 0.04 -23.62 4.83
C ILE A 74 1.56 -23.76 4.74
N GLN A 75 2.09 -24.11 3.57
CA GLN A 75 3.54 -24.10 3.34
C GLN A 75 3.98 -22.68 3.01
N LEU A 76 4.59 -22.01 3.99
CA LEU A 76 5.13 -20.66 3.83
C LEU A 76 6.54 -20.71 3.22
N THR A 77 6.83 -19.80 2.31
CA THR A 77 8.20 -19.60 1.79
C THR A 77 9.01 -18.65 2.68
N GLU A 78 10.33 -18.61 2.51
CA GLU A 78 11.20 -17.71 3.27
C GLU A 78 10.84 -16.22 3.03
N ASP A 79 10.44 -15.88 1.81
CA ASP A 79 9.99 -14.54 1.44
C ASP A 79 8.67 -14.17 2.15
N ASP A 80 7.74 -15.12 2.26
CA ASP A 80 6.48 -14.92 2.99
C ASP A 80 6.74 -14.68 4.49
N GLU A 81 7.67 -15.40 5.10
CA GLU A 81 8.04 -15.18 6.51
C GLU A 81 8.62 -13.78 6.73
N GLN A 82 9.52 -13.33 5.84
CA GLN A 82 10.10 -11.99 5.92
C GLN A 82 9.02 -10.91 5.77
N PHE A 83 8.08 -11.11 4.86
CA PHE A 83 6.95 -10.21 4.65
C PHE A 83 6.02 -10.14 5.87
N LEU A 84 5.62 -11.28 6.44
CA LEU A 84 4.76 -11.31 7.63
C LEU A 84 5.46 -10.70 8.85
N ARG A 85 6.78 -10.91 9.01
CA ARG A 85 7.58 -10.24 10.05
C ARG A 85 7.63 -8.73 9.86
N ALA A 86 7.76 -8.25 8.62
CA ALA A 86 7.71 -6.80 8.33
C ALA A 86 6.34 -6.20 8.70
N MET A 87 5.27 -6.97 8.55
CA MET A 87 3.90 -6.59 8.96
C MET A 87 3.60 -6.82 10.45
N LYS A 88 4.56 -7.32 11.25
CA LYS A 88 4.38 -7.73 12.67
C LYS A 88 3.26 -8.76 12.87
N ILE A 89 3.00 -9.58 11.85
CA ILE A 89 2.07 -10.70 11.94
C ILE A 89 2.87 -11.90 12.47
N GLY A 90 2.42 -12.47 13.59
CA GLY A 90 3.05 -13.66 14.15
C GLY A 90 2.79 -14.87 13.25
N VAL A 91 3.85 -15.53 12.81
CA VAL A 91 3.80 -16.84 12.16
C VAL A 91 3.96 -17.88 13.28
N ALA A 92 2.98 -18.77 13.45
CA ALA A 92 2.94 -19.78 14.51
C ALA A 92 3.64 -21.08 14.10
#